data_AF-A0A7J2ZID1-F1
#
_entry.id   AF-A0A7J2ZID1-F1
#
_cell.length_a   1.000
_cell.length_b   1.000
_cell.length_c   1.000
_cell.angle_alpha   90.00
_cell.angle_beta   90.00
_cell.angle_gamma   90.00
#
_symmetry.space_group_name_H-M   'P 1'
#
loop_
_entity.id
_entity.type
_entity.pdbx_description
1 polymer ?
#
loop_
_entity_poly.entity_id
_entity_poly.type
_entity_poly.pdbx_seq_one_letter_code
_entity_poly.pdbx_strand_id
1 'polypeptide(L)'
;MSELEKIAIAKAREAVMLDRSGSRAEAIAKYREAVQILTRLISLTDSPVIRAVYKEKLRQYLDRLAELGEENYSGGRMDRDMNVRNEKKTLTVERPTITWSDVIGLDDAKQAIRESIVYPRLRPDLFPLGWPNG
;
A
#
# COMPACT_ATOMS: atom_id res chain seq x y z
N MET A 1 3.55 11.78 15.18
CA MET A 1 4.88 11.45 14.63
C MET A 1 5.77 10.99 15.77
N SER A 2 6.23 9.74 15.72
CA SER A 2 7.15 9.16 16.71
C SER A 2 8.57 9.72 16.52
N GLU A 3 9.38 9.78 17.59
CA GLU A 3 10.79 10.20 17.50
C GLU A 3 11.57 9.33 16.49
N LEU A 4 11.27 8.03 16.41
CA LEU A 4 11.88 7.13 15.42
C LEU A 4 11.55 7.52 13.98
N GLU A 5 10.34 8.02 13.71
CA GLU A 5 9.94 8.47 12.38
C GLU A 5 10.72 9.73 11.98
N LYS A 6 10.89 10.68 12.90
CA LYS A 6 11.69 11.89 12.66
C LYS A 6 13.14 11.54 12.34
N ILE A 7 13.74 10.63 13.10
CA ILE A 7 15.12 10.18 12.87
C ILE A 7 15.22 9.45 11.52
N ALA A 8 14.28 8.55 11.19
CA ALA A 8 14.26 7.87 9.90
C ALA A 8 14.20 8.85 8.73
N ILE A 9 13.35 9.88 8.82
CA ILE A 9 13.22 10.92 7.79
C ILE A 9 14.52 11.73 7.67
N ALA A 10 15.13 12.14 8.79
CA ALA A 10 16.38 12.89 8.77
C ALA A 10 17.52 12.08 8.11
N LYS A 11 17.68 10.81 8.52
CA LYS A 11 18.69 9.90 7.97
C LYS A 11 18.46 9.59 6.49
N ALA A 12 17.22 9.38 6.07
CA ALA A 12 16.88 9.17 4.68
C ALA A 12 17.20 10.39 3.80
N ARG A 13 16.90 11.60 4.30
CA ARG A 13 17.24 12.84 3.60
C ARG A 13 18.75 13.01 3.46
N GLU A 14 19.49 12.77 4.53
CA GLU A 14 20.96 12.81 4.52
C GLU A 14 21.55 11.81 3.51
N ALA A 15 21.05 10.58 3.50
CA ALA A 15 21.46 9.54 2.54
C ALA A 15 21.25 9.99 1.08
N VAL A 16 20.07 10.52 0.77
CA VAL A 16 19.74 11.01 -0.60
C VAL A 16 20.61 12.21 -0.99
N MET A 17 20.93 13.11 -0.06
CA MET A 17 21.81 14.24 -0.34
C MET A 17 23.23 13.79 -0.67
N LEU A 18 23.79 12.87 0.13
CA LEU A 18 25.13 12.31 -0.08
C LEU A 18 25.24 11.48 -1.36
N ASP A 19 24.17 10.75 -1.68
CA ASP A 19 24.08 10.02 -2.93
C ASP A 19 24.10 10.95 -4.14
N ARG A 20 23.32 12.05 -4.08
CA ARG A 20 23.32 13.10 -5.11
C ARG A 20 24.65 13.85 -5.22
N SER A 21 25.39 14.00 -4.12
CA SER A 21 26.71 14.62 -4.14
C SER A 21 27.83 13.70 -4.65
N GLY A 22 27.51 12.42 -4.94
CA GLY A 22 28.48 11.42 -5.39
C GLY A 22 29.31 10.79 -4.27
N SER A 23 29.01 11.12 -3.00
CA SER A 23 29.70 10.57 -1.83
C SER A 23 29.17 9.17 -1.49
N ARG A 24 29.46 8.20 -2.37
CA ARG A 24 28.91 6.84 -2.33
C ARG A 24 29.11 6.11 -1.00
N ALA A 25 30.32 6.16 -0.42
CA ALA A 25 30.62 5.45 0.83
C ALA A 25 29.79 5.99 2.02
N GLU A 26 29.64 7.30 2.13
CA GLU A 26 28.86 7.94 3.18
C GLU A 26 27.35 7.73 2.95
N ALA A 27 26.89 7.83 1.70
CA ALA A 27 25.52 7.53 1.34
C ALA A 27 25.12 6.11 1.73
N ILE A 28 25.98 5.12 1.46
CA ILE A 28 25.78 3.72 1.88
C ILE A 28 25.59 3.62 3.39
N ALA A 29 26.47 4.25 4.19
CA ALA A 29 26.37 4.23 5.64
C ALA A 29 25.02 4.79 6.12
N LYS A 30 24.58 5.93 5.57
CA LYS A 30 23.31 6.56 5.94
C LYS A 30 22.09 5.76 5.48
N TYR A 31 22.14 5.13 4.31
CA TYR A 31 21.08 4.23 3.85
C TYR A 31 20.96 3.01 4.78
N ARG A 32 22.07 2.43 5.24
CA ARG A 32 22.06 1.31 6.21
C ARG A 32 21.41 1.71 7.54
N GLU A 33 21.73 2.89 8.06
CA GLU A 33 21.08 3.43 9.26
C GLU A 33 19.57 3.60 9.05
N ALA A 34 19.15 4.19 7.91
CA ALA A 34 17.74 4.37 7.58
C ALA A 34 16.98 3.04 7.46
N VAL A 35 17.61 2.02 6.86
CA VAL A 35 17.08 0.65 6.74
C VAL A 35 16.82 0.02 8.12
N GLN A 36 17.75 0.16 9.06
CA GLN A 36 17.60 -0.38 10.42
C GLN A 36 16.42 0.28 11.16
N ILE A 37 16.30 1.60 11.07
CA ILE A 37 15.21 2.34 11.71
C ILE A 37 13.86 1.98 11.08
N LEU A 38 13.78 1.90 9.75
CA LEU A 38 12.56 1.48 9.04
C LEU A 38 12.14 0.05 9.42
N THR A 39 13.09 -0.87 9.53
CA THR A 39 12.82 -2.24 9.98
C THR A 39 12.22 -2.25 11.38
N ARG A 40 12.75 -1.41 12.29
CA ARG A 40 12.19 -1.25 13.63
C ARG A 40 10.78 -0.64 13.59
N LEU A 41 10.57 0.41 12.79
CA LEU A 41 9.25 1.03 12.61
C LEU A 41 8.22 0.02 12.09
N ILE A 42 8.57 -0.81 11.11
CA ILE A 42 7.69 -1.89 10.59
C ILE A 42 7.26 -2.84 11.70
N SER A 43 8.20 -3.22 12.59
CA SER A 43 7.90 -4.13 13.71
C SER A 43 7.05 -3.50 14.83
N LEU A 44 7.11 -2.18 14.99
CA LEU A 44 6.39 -1.43 16.03
C LEU A 44 5.06 -0.83 15.56
N THR A 45 4.77 -0.90 14.26
CA THR A 45 3.59 -0.29 13.67
C THR A 45 2.47 -1.31 13.50
N ASP A 46 1.38 -1.11 14.25
CA ASP A 46 0.21 -1.99 14.19
C ASP A 46 -0.61 -1.78 12.90
N SER A 47 -0.72 -0.53 12.44
CA SER A 47 -1.50 -0.19 11.25
C SER A 47 -0.93 -0.85 9.98
N PRO A 48 -1.70 -1.71 9.29
CA PRO A 48 -1.23 -2.39 8.08
C PRO A 48 -0.95 -1.41 6.93
N VAL A 49 -1.69 -0.31 6.84
CA VAL A 49 -1.51 0.72 5.81
C VAL A 49 -0.18 1.43 6.01
N ILE A 50 0.10 1.90 7.23
CA ILE A 50 1.36 2.60 7.54
C ILE A 50 2.55 1.64 7.40
N ARG A 51 2.39 0.40 7.85
CA ARG A 51 3.42 -0.64 7.70
C ARG A 51 3.74 -0.93 6.22
N ALA A 52 2.75 -0.91 5.33
CA ALA A 52 2.98 -1.05 3.89
C ALA A 52 3.84 0.10 3.33
N VAL A 53 3.58 1.34 3.74
CA VAL A 53 4.38 2.51 3.34
C VAL A 53 5.83 2.38 3.79
N TYR A 54 6.08 1.91 5.02
CA TYR A 54 7.44 1.69 5.51
C TYR A 54 8.15 0.55 4.79
N LYS A 55 7.45 -0.53 4.44
CA LYS A 55 8.00 -1.62 3.63
C LYS A 55 8.39 -1.16 2.23
N GLU A 56 7.57 -0.32 1.61
CA GLU A 56 7.87 0.25 0.29
C GLU A 56 9.13 1.13 0.34
N LYS A 57 9.25 1.98 1.37
CA LYS A 57 10.47 2.80 1.57
C LYS A 57 11.71 1.96 1.87
N LEU A 58 11.55 0.88 2.63
CA LEU A 58 12.61 -0.07 2.91
C LEU A 58 13.13 -0.71 1.61
N ARG A 59 12.22 -1.17 0.73
CA ARG A 59 12.57 -1.75 -0.57
C ARG A 59 13.39 -0.77 -1.42
N GLN A 60 12.93 0.48 -1.53
CA GLN A 60 13.62 1.52 -2.29
C GLN A 60 15.06 1.77 -1.80
N TYR A 61 15.29 1.75 -0.48
CA TYR A 61 16.64 1.96 0.07
C TYR A 61 17.54 0.74 -0.10
N LEU A 62 16.98 -0.48 -0.02
CA LEU A 62 17.72 -1.70 -0.30
C LEU A 62 18.13 -1.80 -1.77
N ASP A 63 17.21 -1.48 -2.69
CA ASP A 63 17.50 -1.44 -4.13
C ASP A 63 18.61 -0.42 -4.43
N ARG A 64 18.53 0.78 -3.82
CA ARG A 64 19.59 1.79 -3.98
C ARG A 64 20.94 1.36 -3.40
N LEU A 65 20.95 0.66 -2.26
CA LEU A 65 22.18 0.09 -1.69
C LEU A 65 22.83 -0.95 -2.62
N ALA A 66 22.01 -1.78 -3.27
CA ALA A 66 22.49 -2.74 -4.26
C ALA A 66 23.10 -2.04 -5.49
N GLU A 67 22.47 -0.97 -5.99
CA GLU A 67 23.01 -0.13 -7.07
C GLU A 67 24.32 0.56 -6.68
N LEU A 68 24.40 1.04 -5.43
CA LEU A 68 25.62 1.60 -4.84
C LEU A 68 26.64 0.50 -4.48
N GLY A 69 26.47 -0.74 -4.95
CA GLY A 69 27.49 -1.80 -4.96
C GLY A 69 27.90 -2.32 -3.60
N GLU A 70 26.99 -2.27 -2.62
CA GLU A 70 27.09 -3.18 -1.48
C GLU A 70 26.73 -4.59 -1.95
N GLU A 71 27.74 -5.44 -2.15
CA GLU A 71 27.56 -6.85 -2.52
C GLU A 71 26.71 -7.63 -1.49
N ASN A 72 26.64 -7.15 -0.24
CA ASN A 72 25.78 -7.75 0.78
C ASN A 72 24.27 -7.60 0.48
N TYR A 73 23.87 -6.65 -0.37
CA TYR A 73 22.48 -6.43 -0.78
C TYR A 73 22.20 -6.85 -2.24
N SER A 74 23.24 -7.21 -3.01
CA SER A 74 23.10 -7.64 -4.42
C SER A 74 22.46 -9.02 -4.58
N GLY A 75 22.41 -9.84 -3.53
CA GLY A 75 21.89 -11.22 -3.57
C GLY A 75 20.44 -11.42 -3.13
N GLY A 76 19.74 -10.37 -2.68
CA GLY A 76 18.44 -10.50 -2.04
C GLY A 76 17.31 -9.93 -2.87
N ARG A 77 16.83 -10.65 -3.90
CA ARG A 77 15.43 -10.52 -4.30
C ARG A 77 14.58 -10.82 -3.05
N MET A 78 14.23 -9.81 -2.25
CA MET A 78 13.21 -9.89 -1.20
C MET A 78 11.81 -10.04 -1.83
N ASP A 79 11.71 -10.88 -2.85
CA ASP A 79 10.53 -11.15 -3.66
C ASP A 79 10.49 -12.68 -3.91
N ARG A 80 10.47 -13.44 -2.82
CA ARG A 80 9.99 -14.84 -2.88
C ARG A 80 9.43 -15.40 -1.57
N ASP A 81 9.79 -14.86 -0.41
CA ASP A 81 9.44 -15.51 0.88
C ASP A 81 8.44 -14.76 1.78
N MET A 82 7.84 -13.65 1.32
CA MET A 82 6.58 -13.14 1.90
C MET A 82 5.36 -13.44 1.03
N ASN A 83 5.45 -14.43 0.14
CA ASN A 83 4.33 -14.95 -0.66
C ASN A 83 3.92 -16.38 -0.25
N VAL A 84 4.02 -16.72 1.05
CA VAL A 84 3.32 -17.89 1.59
C VAL A 84 2.20 -17.44 2.53
N ARG A 85 1.22 -16.81 1.90
CA ARG A 85 -0.20 -17.13 2.06
C ARG A 85 -0.91 -16.34 0.97
N ASN A 86 -1.29 -17.06 -0.10
CA ASN A 86 -2.56 -16.99 -0.81
C ASN A 86 -3.25 -15.60 -0.70
N GLU A 87 -3.64 -14.90 -1.75
CA GLU A 87 -4.67 -15.35 -2.70
C GLU A 87 -4.56 -14.59 -4.03
N LYS A 88 -4.94 -15.29 -5.10
CA LYS A 88 -5.18 -14.69 -6.41
C LYS A 88 -6.36 -13.70 -6.32
N LYS A 89 -6.22 -12.62 -7.10
CA LYS A 89 -7.30 -11.81 -7.72
C LYS A 89 -7.93 -10.78 -6.79
N THR A 90 -7.76 -9.48 -7.08
CA THR A 90 -8.86 -8.54 -7.34
C THR A 90 -8.32 -7.12 -7.53
N LEU A 91 -8.94 -6.40 -8.46
CA LEU A 91 -8.90 -4.95 -8.54
C LEU A 91 -9.03 -4.39 -7.13
N THR A 92 -8.11 -3.55 -6.67
CA THR A 92 -8.21 -2.86 -5.39
C THR A 92 -9.30 -1.79 -5.50
N VAL A 93 -10.56 -2.23 -5.58
CA VAL A 93 -11.70 -1.43 -5.18
C VAL A 93 -11.67 -1.49 -3.66
N GLU A 94 -11.17 -0.43 -3.03
CA GLU A 94 -11.29 -0.29 -1.58
C GLU A 94 -12.76 -0.50 -1.22
N ARG A 95 -13.03 -1.54 -0.43
CA ARG A 95 -14.40 -1.90 -0.06
C ARG A 95 -14.86 -0.85 0.96
N PRO A 96 -15.88 -0.03 0.65
CA PRO A 96 -16.31 0.97 1.60
C PRO A 96 -16.93 0.26 2.80
N THR A 97 -16.50 0.62 4.01
CA THR A 97 -16.97 0.04 5.29
C THR A 97 -18.37 0.53 5.69
N ILE A 98 -19.13 1.12 4.76
CA ILE A 98 -20.45 1.70 5.03
C ILE A 98 -21.56 0.72 4.65
N THR A 99 -22.61 0.69 5.44
CA THR A 99 -23.82 -0.08 5.21
C THR A 99 -24.97 0.82 4.75
N TRP A 100 -25.99 0.26 4.11
CA TRP A 100 -27.18 1.02 3.69
C TRP A 100 -27.95 1.66 4.86
N SER A 101 -27.75 1.17 6.08
CA SER A 101 -28.36 1.70 7.30
C SER A 101 -27.66 2.98 7.80
N ASP A 102 -26.40 3.18 7.41
CA ASP A 102 -25.61 4.35 7.82
C ASP A 102 -25.98 5.62 7.04
N VAL A 103 -26.75 5.47 5.97
CA VAL A 103 -27.27 6.58 5.14
C VAL A 103 -28.71 6.87 5.56
N ILE A 104 -28.99 8.04 6.12
CA ILE A 104 -30.33 8.41 6.60
C ILE A 104 -30.98 9.39 5.59
N GLY A 105 -32.27 9.22 5.29
CA GLY A 105 -33.05 10.20 4.51
C GLY A 105 -32.92 10.11 2.98
N LEU A 106 -32.55 8.95 2.43
CA LEU A 106 -32.38 8.73 0.98
C LEU A 106 -33.07 7.45 0.48
N ASP A 107 -34.18 7.06 1.08
CA ASP A 107 -34.80 5.75 0.83
C ASP A 107 -35.21 5.55 -0.64
N ASP A 108 -35.75 6.58 -1.29
CA ASP A 108 -36.08 6.56 -2.72
C ASP A 108 -34.86 6.29 -3.60
N ALA A 109 -33.72 6.94 -3.29
CA ALA A 109 -32.48 6.75 -4.02
C ALA A 109 -31.88 5.35 -3.79
N LYS A 110 -31.93 4.83 -2.56
CA LYS A 110 -31.51 3.45 -2.25
C LYS A 110 -32.35 2.44 -3.01
N GLN A 111 -33.65 2.68 -3.11
CA GLN A 111 -34.58 1.82 -3.82
C GLN A 111 -34.31 1.86 -5.34
N ALA A 112 -34.19 3.04 -5.93
CA ALA A 112 -33.88 3.19 -7.36
C ALA A 112 -32.57 2.49 -7.75
N ILE A 113 -31.52 2.57 -6.92
CA ILE A 113 -30.24 1.87 -7.17
C ILE A 113 -30.42 0.36 -7.09
N ARG A 114 -31.18 -0.16 -6.10
CA ARG A 114 -31.47 -1.61 -6.01
C ARG A 114 -32.24 -2.11 -7.22
N GLU A 115 -33.25 -1.36 -7.64
CA GLU A 115 -34.03 -1.65 -8.84
C GLU A 115 -33.15 -1.62 -10.09
N SER A 116 -32.17 -0.72 -10.14
CA SER A 116 -31.34 -0.50 -11.33
C SER A 116 -30.16 -1.43 -11.50
N ILE A 117 -29.55 -1.85 -10.39
CA ILE A 117 -28.30 -2.60 -10.44
C ILE A 117 -28.50 -4.03 -9.93
N VAL A 118 -29.34 -4.23 -8.91
CA VAL A 118 -29.46 -5.50 -8.21
C VAL A 118 -30.60 -6.35 -8.77
N TYR A 119 -31.78 -5.75 -9.00
CA TYR A 119 -32.95 -6.48 -9.48
C TYR A 119 -32.84 -7.09 -10.89
N PRO A 120 -32.07 -6.55 -11.85
CA PRO A 120 -31.88 -7.21 -13.14
C PRO A 120 -31.32 -8.63 -13.01
N ARG A 121 -30.52 -8.88 -11.97
CA ARG A 121 -29.98 -10.20 -11.68
C ARG A 121 -30.90 -11.06 -10.80
N LEU A 122 -31.64 -10.46 -9.86
CA LEU A 122 -32.44 -11.21 -8.88
C LEU A 122 -33.88 -11.48 -9.32
N ARG A 123 -34.46 -10.63 -10.18
CA ARG A 123 -35.86 -10.70 -10.62
C ARG A 123 -35.96 -10.42 -12.12
N PRO A 124 -35.39 -11.27 -12.99
CA PRO A 124 -35.49 -11.11 -14.44
C PRO A 124 -36.96 -11.11 -14.91
N ASP A 125 -37.83 -11.83 -14.21
CA ASP A 125 -39.27 -11.95 -14.52
C ASP A 125 -40.04 -10.62 -14.40
N LEU A 126 -39.52 -9.64 -13.64
CA LEU A 126 -40.13 -8.31 -13.53
C LEU A 126 -39.87 -7.45 -14.79
N PHE A 127 -39.00 -7.88 -15.69
CA PHE A 127 -38.61 -7.15 -16.89
C PHE A 127 -38.69 -8.05 -18.15
N PRO A 128 -39.89 -8.50 -18.56
CA PRO A 128 -40.05 -9.46 -19.65
C PRO A 128 -39.59 -8.97 -21.03
N LEU A 129 -39.50 -7.65 -21.22
CA LEU A 129 -39.00 -7.03 -22.45
C LEU A 129 -37.55 -6.53 -22.32
N GLY A 130 -36.87 -6.87 -21.22
CA GLY A 130 -35.54 -6.36 -20.89
C GLY A 130 -35.56 -4.97 -20.25
N TRP A 131 -34.39 -4.53 -19.79
CA TRP A 131 -34.19 -3.21 -19.21
C TRP A 131 -34.13 -2.13 -20.30
N PRO A 132 -34.72 -0.93 -20.09
CA PRO A 132 -34.51 0.17 -21.02
C PRO A 132 -33.03 0.55 -20.99
N ASN A 133 -32.32 0.24 -22.07
CA ASN A 133 -30.96 0.71 -22.30
C ASN A 133 -31.06 2.19 -22.69
N GLY A 134 -31.25 3.04 -21.69
CA GLY A 134 -31.12 4.50 -21.83
C GLY A 134 -29.68 4.88 -22.15
#